data_AF-A0A961J7X4-F1
#
_entry.id   AF-A0A961J7X4-F1
#
_cell.length_a   1.000
_cell.length_b   1.000
_cell.length_c   1.000
_cell.angle_alpha   90.00
_cell.angle_beta   90.00
_cell.angle_gamma   90.00
#
_symmetry.space_group_name_H-M   'P 1'
#
loop_
_entity.id
_entity.type
_entity.pdbx_description
1 polymer ?
#
loop_
_entity_poly.entity_id
_entity_poly.type
_entity_poly.pdbx_seq_one_letter_code
_entity_poly.pdbx_strand_id
1 'polypeptide(L)' 'MTLVQHICSVFVNGFEIYLHSHMRWETVSMLKTIVLGSCVSVQGVLEKKLPDGRVTVRVGNRIFTGNPVTA' A
#
# COMPACT_ATOMS: atom_id res chain seq x y z
N MET A 1 2.25 12.11 22.60
CA MET A 1 2.85 12.27 21.26
C MET A 1 3.16 10.90 20.70
N THR A 2 2.12 10.13 20.37
CA THR A 2 2.25 8.76 19.87
C THR A 2 2.71 8.84 18.41
N LEU A 3 3.99 8.55 18.18
CA LEU A 3 4.57 8.39 16.86
C LEU A 3 3.98 7.10 16.25
N VAL A 4 2.78 7.18 15.68
CA VAL A 4 2.22 6.09 14.89
C VAL A 4 2.95 6.11 13.55
N GLN A 5 4.08 5.40 13.46
CA GLN A 5 4.75 5.14 12.20
C GLN A 5 3.84 4.21 11.39
N HIS A 6 3.00 4.77 10.53
CA HIS A 6 2.28 3.95 9.57
C HIS A 6 3.29 3.44 8.54
N ILE A 7 3.62 2.18 8.71
CA ILE A 7 4.59 1.41 7.95
C ILE A 7 3.96 1.02 6.60
N CYS A 8 4.73 1.13 5.53
CA CYS A 8 4.38 0.55 4.23
C CYS A 8 4.90 -0.90 4.21
N SER A 9 3.99 -1.88 4.38
CA SER A 9 4.32 -3.30 4.40
C SER A 9 3.94 -4.01 3.10
N VAL A 10 4.84 -4.86 2.60
CA VAL A 10 4.54 -5.84 1.54
C VAL A 10 4.45 -7.22 2.17
N PHE A 11 3.34 -7.92 1.98
CA PHE A 11 3.13 -9.28 2.43
C PHE A 11 3.12 -10.26 1.27
N VAL A 12 3.81 -11.39 1.43
CA VAL A 12 3.80 -12.53 0.50
C VAL A 12 3.43 -13.78 1.27
N ASN A 13 2.35 -14.46 0.89
CA ASN A 13 1.79 -15.63 1.60
C ASN A 13 1.57 -15.38 3.10
N GLY A 14 1.26 -14.13 3.49
CA GLY A 14 1.10 -13.74 4.90
C GLY A 14 2.39 -13.36 5.64
N PHE A 15 3.55 -13.40 4.98
CA PHE A 15 4.84 -12.99 5.56
C PHE A 15 5.24 -11.59 5.09
N GLU A 16 5.60 -10.69 6.01
CA GLU A 16 6.07 -9.34 5.68
C GLU A 16 7.50 -9.38 5.14
N ILE A 17 7.69 -9.02 3.87
CA ILE A 17 8.99 -9.11 3.18
C ILE A 17 9.67 -7.75 2.95
N TYR A 18 8.97 -6.64 3.18
CA TYR A 18 9.54 -5.31 2.94
C TYR A 18 8.92 -4.24 3.85
N LEU A 19 9.78 -3.58 4.62
CA LEU A 19 9.47 -2.48 5.53
C LEU A 19 10.15 -1.20 5.03
N HIS A 20 9.40 -0.23 4.52
CA HIS A 20 9.97 1.08 4.18
C HIS A 20 9.53 2.15 5.18
N SER A 21 10.50 2.67 5.95
CA SER A 21 10.24 3.51 7.14
C SER A 21 10.33 5.02 6.90
N HIS A 22 10.49 5.49 5.66
CA HIS A 22 10.78 6.90 5.38
C HIS A 22 9.72 7.57 4.48
N MET A 23 8.48 7.65 4.96
CA MET A 23 7.43 8.49 4.36
C MET A 23 7.17 9.71 5.23
N ARG A 24 7.40 10.88 4.65
CA ARG A 24 7.24 12.21 5.26
C ARG A 24 5.75 12.57 5.26
N TRP A 25 5.18 12.81 6.45
CA TRP A 25 3.73 12.87 6.73
C TRP A 25 2.95 14.08 6.18
N GLU A 26 3.48 14.84 5.22
CA GLU A 26 2.92 16.17 4.93
C GLU A 26 1.61 16.16 4.10
N THR A 27 1.09 15.02 3.59
CA THR A 27 -0.26 14.99 2.94
C THR A 27 -0.87 13.60 2.64
N VAL A 28 -0.54 12.52 3.36
CA VAL A 28 -0.98 11.17 2.93
C VAL A 28 -2.42 10.83 3.36
N SER A 29 -3.36 11.16 2.49
CA SER A 29 -4.76 10.71 2.51
C SER A 29 -4.85 9.19 2.24
N MET A 30 -5.45 8.44 3.18
CA MET A 30 -5.80 7.01 3.15
C MET A 30 -4.76 6.01 2.60
N LEU A 31 -4.30 5.11 3.48
CA LEU A 31 -3.65 3.87 3.07
C LEU A 31 -4.66 2.88 2.51
N LYS A 32 -4.28 2.22 1.41
CA LYS A 32 -5.02 1.16 0.76
C LYS A 32 -4.12 -0.06 0.61
N THR A 33 -4.69 -1.22 0.91
CA THR A 33 -4.07 -2.51 0.61
C THR A 33 -4.57 -2.99 -0.75
N ILE A 34 -3.63 -3.34 -1.61
CA ILE A 34 -3.90 -3.91 -2.93
C ILE A 34 -3.35 -5.32 -3.00
N VAL A 35 -3.99 -6.15 -3.80
CA VAL A 35 -3.53 -7.49 -4.17
C VAL A 35 -2.91 -7.41 -5.56
N LEU A 36 -1.65 -7.83 -5.68
CA LEU A 36 -0.92 -7.91 -6.95
C LEU A 36 -0.98 -9.31 -7.59
N GLY A 37 -1.48 -10.31 -6.88
CA GLY A 37 -1.65 -11.69 -7.36
C GLY A 37 -2.18 -12.61 -6.26
N SER A 38 -2.21 -13.93 -6.48
CA SER A 38 -2.86 -14.89 -5.55
C SER A 38 -2.32 -14.86 -4.10
N CYS A 39 -1.08 -14.42 -3.90
CA CYS A 39 -0.42 -14.47 -2.59
C CYS A 39 0.28 -13.16 -2.19
N VAL A 40 0.16 -12.08 -2.97
CA VAL A 40 0.94 -10.86 -2.73
C VAL A 40 0.00 -9.70 -2.44
N SER A 41 0.13 -9.12 -1.25
CA SER A 41 -0.58 -7.90 -0.87
C SER A 41 0.40 -6.78 -0.50
N VAL A 42 0.05 -5.56 -0.89
CA VAL A 42 0.87 -4.37 -0.73
C VAL A 42 0.03 -3.28 -0.09
N GLN A 43 0.46 -2.75 1.05
CA GLN A 43 -0.17 -1.60 1.67
C GLN A 43 0.60 -0.33 1.29
N GLY A 44 -0.10 0.70 0.81
CA GLY A 44 0.49 2.00 0.45
C GLY A 44 -0.55 3.11 0.35
N VAL A 45 -0.11 4.31 -0.01
CA VAL A 45 -0.98 5.49 -0.14
C VAL A 45 -1.79 5.38 -1.42
N LEU A 46 -3.11 5.56 -1.36
CA LEU A 46 -3.93 5.55 -2.56
C LEU A 46 -3.59 6.76 -3.44
N GLU A 47 -3.04 6.51 -4.62
CA GLU A 47 -2.77 7.55 -5.62
C GLU A 47 -4.02 7.80 -6.47
N LYS A 48 -4.55 6.75 -7.09
CA LYS A 48 -5.63 6.84 -8.08
C LYS A 48 -6.46 5.56 -8.11
N LYS A 49 -7.74 5.72 -8.46
CA LYS A 49 -8.64 4.61 -8.83
C LYS A 49 -8.74 4.59 -10.35
N LEU A 50 -8.51 3.42 -10.95
CA LEU A 50 -8.68 3.23 -12.38
C LEU A 50 -10.15 2.89 -12.68
N PRO A 51 -10.65 3.26 -13.88
CA PRO A 51 -12.02 2.93 -14.29
C PRO A 51 -12.24 1.41 -14.44
N ASP A 52 -11.17 0.62 -14.56
CA ASP A 52 -11.18 -0.85 -14.64
C ASP A 52 -11.44 -1.54 -13.29
N GLY A 53 -11.70 -0.78 -12.22
CA GLY A 53 -11.88 -1.32 -10.85
C GLY A 53 -10.59 -1.57 -10.08
N ARG A 54 -9.43 -1.46 -10.76
CA ARG A 54 -8.10 -1.50 -10.13
C ARG A 54 -7.80 -0.20 -9.39
N VAL A 55 -6.89 -0.28 -8.43
CA VAL A 55 -6.39 0.88 -7.69
C VAL A 55 -4.87 0.93 -7.73
N THR A 56 -4.35 2.15 -7.70
CA THR A 56 -2.92 2.41 -7.71
C THR A 56 -2.52 2.95 -6.35
N VAL A 57 -1.56 2.29 -5.71
CA VAL A 57 -0.98 2.73 -4.43
C VAL A 57 0.50 3.04 -4.57
N ARG A 58 0.96 4.06 -3.85
CA ARG A 58 2.38 4.44 -3.76
C ARG A 58 2.98 3.91 -2.46
N VAL A 59 4.13 3.27 -2.57
CA VAL A 59 4.93 2.72 -1.47
C VAL A 59 6.32 3.34 -1.58
N GLY A 60 6.60 4.34 -0.73
CA GLY A 60 7.80 5.15 -0.85
C GLY A 60 7.92 5.79 -2.24
N ASN A 61 8.92 5.36 -3.01
CA ASN A 61 9.19 5.86 -4.37
C ASN A 61 8.69 4.94 -5.50
N ARG A 62 7.92 3.89 -5.17
CA ARG A 62 7.38 2.93 -6.13
C ARG A 62 5.86 3.01 -6.19
N ILE A 63 5.31 2.78 -7.37
CA ILE A 63 3.87 2.78 -7.62
C ILE A 63 3.46 1.36 -7.99
N PHE A 64 2.41 0.86 -7.34
CA PHE A 64 1.87 -0.47 -7.56
C PHE A 64 0.40 -0.38 -7.94
N THR A 65 -0.02 -1.17 -8.93
CA THR A 65 -1.40 -1.20 -9.40
C THR A 65 -1.95 -2.61 -9.26
N GLY A 66 -3.07 -2.76 -8.57
CA GLY A 66 -3.68 -4.06 -8.29
C GLY A 66 -5.15 -3.95 -7.97
N ASN A 67 -5.75 -5.08 -7.62
CA ASN A 67 -7.13 -5.10 -7.16
C ASN A 67 -7.17 -4.67 -5.68
N PRO A 68 -8.13 -3.84 -5.27
CA PRO A 68 -8.28 -3.55 -3.85
C PRO A 68 -8.59 -4.84 -3.10
N VAL A 69 -8.02 -5.02 -1.91
CA VAL A 69 -8.52 -6.02 -0.95
C VAL A 69 -9.88 -5.51 -0.47
N THR A 70 -10.94 -5.82 -1.21
CA THR A 70 -12.32 -5.72 -0.69
C THR A 70 -12.59 -6.99 0.10
N ALA A 71 -12.83 -6.84 1.40
CA ALA A 71 -13.50 -7.86 2.20
C ALA A 71 -14.92 -8.09 1.67
#